data_AF-A0A2E3VXB6-F1
#
_entry.id   AF-A0A2E3VXB6-F1
#
_cell.length_a   1.000
_cell.length_b   1.000
_cell.length_c   1.000
_cell.angle_alpha   90.00
_cell.angle_beta   90.00
_cell.angle_gamma   90.00
#
_symmetry.space_group_name_H-M   'P 1'
#
loop_
_entity.id
_entity.type
_entity.pdbx_description
1 polymer ?
#
loop_
_entity_poly.entity_id
_entity_poly.type
_entity_poly.pdbx_seq_one_letter_code
_entity_poly.pdbx_strand_id
1 'polypeptide(L)'
;MGEHLKNLIYISIAFLVGGYSQAWETDNISTRVQLLKQSETLVRHNLYLINDQSNEMIEAAINHFNKKNRCEEDSKSNNPKIYAMVKNTMGGGFISGALEDWVEESDSGVKIPSLKGDDIYSVFHWNPEPPMNLAGHVVGTDKLGHFIDQGFELFSKYKLERNDIKDVLKYSESTEETFGMYGLLPAGIKSYGDLAANFKGLHFYLNLLSGKDPHIKCNIKNGRYYLAKPLNWADYIDASLDEGVNCSLFHSMEGPVTPALERMYLKKSSDINSQGKSFRKNLKKLYEEIYSLPENKELKLNNFCPVESRKCDAILGLNCAAYTVSPQCFTSSSSTRSYSCSEILPGYPVRKHKYKSYQYPSGAVKVIKHDGTEALKN
;
A
#
# COMPACT_ATOMS: atom_id res chain seq x y z
N MET A 1 37.67 20.96 24.96
CA MET A 1 36.98 19.65 24.82
C MET A 1 35.44 19.81 24.84
N GLY A 2 34.88 20.89 24.27
CA GLY A 2 33.48 21.29 24.53
C GLY A 2 32.60 21.65 23.32
N GLU A 3 33.13 21.64 22.09
CA GLU A 3 32.34 21.93 20.88
C GLU A 3 32.17 20.73 19.94
N HIS A 4 33.15 19.81 19.89
CA HIS A 4 33.00 18.58 19.10
C HIS A 4 31.96 17.60 19.65
N LEU A 5 31.62 17.67 20.95
CA LEU A 5 30.60 16.79 21.54
C LEU A 5 29.16 17.24 21.24
N LYS A 6 28.94 18.53 20.93
CA LYS A 6 27.61 19.06 20.59
C LYS A 6 27.17 18.69 19.17
N ASN A 7 28.11 18.59 18.23
CA ASN A 7 27.82 18.17 16.85
C ASN A 7 27.57 16.66 16.74
N LEU A 8 28.16 15.83 17.61
CA LEU A 8 27.85 14.40 17.68
C LEU A 8 26.45 14.12 18.24
N ILE A 9 25.95 14.94 19.16
CA ILE A 9 24.59 14.78 19.71
C ILE A 9 23.53 15.23 18.68
N TYR A 10 23.80 16.25 17.86
CA TYR A 10 22.86 16.66 16.80
C TYR A 10 22.78 15.67 15.63
N ILE A 11 23.87 14.97 15.31
CA ILE A 11 23.88 13.93 14.26
C ILE A 11 23.18 12.64 14.74
N SER A 12 23.23 12.33 16.04
CA SER A 12 22.51 11.17 16.59
C SER A 12 21.00 11.41 16.79
N ILE A 13 20.56 12.67 16.93
CA ILE A 13 19.13 13.01 17.04
C ILE A 13 18.48 13.15 15.65
N ALA A 14 19.25 13.46 14.61
CA ALA A 14 18.76 13.49 13.22
C ALA A 14 18.49 12.10 12.63
N PHE A 15 18.96 11.02 13.27
CA PHE A 15 18.65 9.63 12.88
C PHE A 15 17.39 9.05 13.57
N LEU A 16 16.69 9.84 14.38
CA LEU A 16 15.47 9.41 15.10
C LEU A 16 14.18 10.06 14.58
N VAL A 17 14.20 10.71 13.41
CA VAL A 17 13.00 11.30 12.76
C VAL A 17 12.69 10.62 11.42
N GLY A 18 13.00 9.33 11.30
CA GLY A 18 12.27 8.45 10.39
C GLY A 18 11.07 7.94 11.17
N GLY A 19 9.87 8.42 10.86
CA GLY A 19 8.65 7.76 11.34
C GLY A 19 8.62 6.38 10.72
N TYR A 20 8.88 5.36 11.54
CA TYR A 20 8.77 3.97 11.14
C TYR A 20 7.29 3.60 11.19
N SER A 21 6.60 3.62 10.04
CA SER A 21 5.41 2.77 9.90
C SER A 21 5.94 1.34 9.87
N GLN A 22 5.64 0.52 10.88
CA GLN A 22 5.90 -0.91 10.78
C GLN A 22 4.69 -1.50 10.05
N ALA A 23 4.91 -2.17 8.93
CA ALA A 23 3.86 -2.87 8.22
C ALA A 23 3.69 -4.26 8.85
N TRP A 24 2.47 -4.57 9.27
CA TRP A 24 2.12 -5.85 9.85
C TRP A 24 1.37 -6.65 8.78
N GLU A 25 1.92 -7.80 8.39
CA GLU A 25 1.36 -8.59 7.30
C GLU A 25 -0.07 -9.06 7.62
N THR A 26 -0.91 -9.09 6.58
CA THR A 26 -2.36 -9.32 6.70
C THR A 26 -2.76 -10.75 6.36
N ASP A 27 -3.81 -11.27 7.00
CA ASP A 27 -4.41 -12.56 6.66
C ASP A 27 -5.48 -12.42 5.59
N ASN A 28 -5.04 -12.27 4.34
CA ASN A 28 -5.89 -12.19 3.16
C ASN A 28 -6.53 -13.52 2.73
N ILE A 29 -6.35 -14.61 3.49
CA ILE A 29 -6.68 -15.98 3.09
C ILE A 29 -7.79 -16.55 3.97
N SER A 30 -7.63 -16.55 5.30
CA SER A 30 -8.50 -17.31 6.20
C SER A 30 -9.96 -16.82 6.16
N THR A 31 -10.18 -15.52 5.98
CA THR A 31 -11.53 -14.92 5.88
C THR A 31 -11.94 -14.58 4.44
N ARG A 32 -11.09 -14.91 3.44
CA ARG A 32 -11.27 -14.55 2.03
C ARG A 32 -12.63 -14.94 1.46
N VAL A 33 -13.05 -16.19 1.70
CA VAL A 33 -14.33 -16.71 1.18
C VAL A 33 -15.50 -15.92 1.75
N GLN A 34 -15.41 -15.48 3.01
CA GLN A 34 -16.45 -14.68 3.65
C GLN A 34 -16.49 -13.28 3.04
N LEU A 35 -15.32 -12.64 2.90
CA LEU A 35 -15.18 -11.32 2.27
C LEU A 35 -15.72 -11.30 0.84
N LEU A 36 -15.37 -12.30 0.01
CA LEU A 36 -15.82 -12.39 -1.37
C LEU A 36 -17.32 -12.70 -1.51
N LYS A 37 -17.97 -13.24 -0.47
CA LYS A 37 -19.42 -13.52 -0.41
C LYS A 37 -20.25 -12.33 0.10
N GLN A 38 -19.61 -11.25 0.55
CA GLN A 38 -20.33 -10.06 1.00
C GLN A 38 -21.23 -9.52 -0.13
N SER A 39 -22.41 -9.05 0.25
CA SER A 39 -23.35 -8.45 -0.70
C SER A 39 -22.75 -7.19 -1.34
N GLU A 40 -23.13 -6.89 -2.58
CA GLU A 40 -22.68 -5.66 -3.25
C GLU A 40 -23.02 -4.40 -2.43
N THR A 41 -24.15 -4.41 -1.71
CA THR A 41 -24.55 -3.32 -0.81
C THR A 41 -23.53 -3.13 0.31
N LEU A 42 -23.08 -4.21 0.95
CA LEU A 42 -22.08 -4.13 2.02
C LEU A 42 -20.71 -3.68 1.48
N VAL A 43 -20.26 -4.24 0.36
CA VAL A 43 -18.99 -3.83 -0.28
C VAL A 43 -19.02 -2.34 -0.64
N ARG A 44 -20.16 -1.85 -1.14
CA ARG A 44 -20.34 -0.43 -1.48
C ARG A 44 -20.37 0.44 -0.23
N HIS A 45 -21.04 -0.01 0.84
CA HIS A 45 -21.08 0.69 2.11
C HIS A 45 -19.67 0.85 2.69
N ASN A 46 -18.90 -0.23 2.75
CA ASN A 46 -17.51 -0.24 3.22
C ASN A 46 -16.63 0.74 2.43
N LEU A 47 -16.74 0.70 1.09
CA LEU A 47 -16.03 1.63 0.22
C LEU A 47 -16.39 3.09 0.51
N TYR A 48 -17.68 3.40 0.66
CA TYR A 48 -18.11 4.78 0.90
C TYR A 48 -17.71 5.28 2.27
N LEU A 49 -17.76 4.42 3.29
CA LEU A 49 -17.34 4.75 4.63
C LEU A 49 -15.85 5.12 4.70
N ILE A 50 -14.98 4.34 4.05
CA ILE A 50 -13.55 4.66 3.98
C ILE A 50 -13.30 5.89 3.11
N ASN A 51 -14.03 6.06 2.00
CA ASN A 51 -13.94 7.27 1.19
C ASN A 51 -14.31 8.51 2.00
N ASP A 52 -15.41 8.47 2.75
CA ASP A 52 -15.89 9.59 3.56
C ASP A 52 -14.83 9.96 4.60
N GLN A 53 -14.35 9.00 5.39
CA GLN A 53 -13.29 9.24 6.38
C GLN A 53 -12.02 9.82 5.76
N SER A 54 -11.58 9.27 4.63
CA SER A 54 -10.36 9.74 3.95
C SER A 54 -10.52 11.18 3.45
N ASN A 55 -11.70 11.53 2.93
CA ASN A 55 -11.99 12.88 2.46
C ASN A 55 -12.13 13.87 3.62
N GLU A 56 -12.70 13.47 4.75
CA GLU A 56 -12.72 14.26 5.98
C GLU A 56 -11.30 14.59 6.46
N MET A 57 -10.40 13.61 6.45
CA MET A 57 -8.99 13.81 6.78
C MET A 57 -8.29 14.76 5.79
N ILE A 58 -8.56 14.64 4.49
CA ILE A 58 -8.03 15.58 3.48
C ILE A 58 -8.56 17.00 3.71
N GLU A 59 -9.86 17.17 3.98
CA GLU A 59 -10.43 18.47 4.31
C GLU A 59 -9.86 19.04 5.61
N ALA A 60 -9.61 18.22 6.62
CA ALA A 60 -8.94 18.63 7.85
C ALA A 60 -7.53 19.16 7.57
N ALA A 61 -6.76 18.48 6.71
CA ALA A 61 -5.45 18.95 6.26
C ALA A 61 -5.53 20.30 5.52
N ILE A 62 -6.47 20.44 4.59
CA ILE A 62 -6.73 21.68 3.84
C ILE A 62 -7.11 22.81 4.79
N ASN A 63 -8.03 22.56 5.71
CA ASN A 63 -8.49 23.53 6.69
C ASN A 63 -7.36 23.95 7.63
N HIS A 64 -6.52 23.01 8.07
CA HIS A 64 -5.34 23.31 8.87
C HIS A 64 -4.35 24.19 8.10
N PHE A 65 -4.07 23.85 6.84
CA PHE A 65 -3.21 24.65 5.96
C PHE A 65 -3.73 26.08 5.82
N ASN A 66 -5.01 26.23 5.46
CA ASN A 66 -5.67 27.50 5.15
C ASN A 66 -5.79 28.45 6.36
N LYS A 67 -5.61 27.96 7.60
CA LYS A 67 -5.57 28.81 8.81
C LYS A 67 -4.35 29.72 8.86
N LYS A 68 -3.22 29.29 8.30
CA LYS A 68 -1.92 29.95 8.46
C LYS A 68 -1.19 30.24 7.15
N ASN A 69 -1.60 29.62 6.05
CA ASN A 69 -0.90 29.69 4.78
C ASN A 69 -1.85 30.04 3.64
N ARG A 70 -1.25 30.47 2.54
CA ARG A 70 -1.92 30.83 1.28
C ARG A 70 -1.49 29.88 0.18
N CYS A 71 -2.43 29.41 -0.64
CA CYS A 71 -2.14 28.39 -1.65
C CYS A 71 -1.35 28.95 -2.85
N GLU A 72 -1.36 30.27 -3.09
CA GLU A 72 -0.64 30.87 -4.23
C GLU A 72 0.88 30.75 -4.12
N GLU A 73 1.40 30.82 -2.90
CA GLU A 73 2.85 30.66 -2.61
C GLU A 73 3.21 29.18 -2.56
N ASP A 74 2.39 28.39 -1.87
CA ASP A 74 2.65 26.97 -1.64
C ASP A 74 2.60 26.15 -2.93
N SER A 75 1.63 26.41 -3.81
CA SER A 75 1.50 25.69 -5.10
C SER A 75 2.65 25.97 -6.08
N LYS A 76 3.41 27.06 -5.86
CA LYS A 76 4.60 27.41 -6.64
C LYS A 76 5.89 26.86 -6.03
N SER A 77 5.84 26.36 -4.80
CA SER A 77 6.98 25.74 -4.14
C SER A 77 7.39 24.45 -4.87
N ASN A 78 8.68 24.16 -4.88
CA ASN A 78 9.18 22.85 -5.33
C ASN A 78 8.69 21.72 -4.41
N ASN A 79 8.40 22.04 -3.15
CA ASN A 79 7.83 21.13 -2.16
C ASN A 79 6.64 21.81 -1.45
N PRO A 80 5.43 21.75 -2.03
CA PRO A 80 4.22 22.27 -1.40
C PRO A 80 3.94 21.57 -0.07
N LYS A 81 3.77 22.35 1.00
CA LYS A 81 3.54 21.85 2.38
C LYS A 81 2.23 21.07 2.48
N ILE A 82 1.25 21.36 1.62
CA ILE A 82 -0.03 20.66 1.62
C ILE A 82 0.13 19.14 1.41
N TYR A 83 1.15 18.70 0.66
CA TYR A 83 1.44 17.26 0.52
C TYR A 83 1.74 16.60 1.86
N ALA A 84 2.70 17.18 2.61
CA ALA A 84 3.07 16.69 3.93
C ALA A 84 1.93 16.81 4.95
N MET A 85 1.08 17.85 4.84
CA MET A 85 -0.09 17.97 5.70
C MET A 85 -1.12 16.87 5.44
N VAL A 86 -1.39 16.52 4.18
CA VAL A 86 -2.27 15.39 3.85
C VAL A 86 -1.67 14.08 4.37
N LYS A 87 -0.39 13.82 4.11
CA LYS A 87 0.33 12.65 4.66
C LYS A 87 0.20 12.57 6.18
N ASN A 88 0.53 13.64 6.91
CA ASN A 88 0.53 13.64 8.37
C ASN A 88 -0.88 13.60 8.99
N THR A 89 -1.92 13.91 8.22
CA THR A 89 -3.31 13.82 8.71
C THR A 89 -3.89 12.43 8.49
N MET A 90 -3.49 11.74 7.42
CA MET A 90 -3.99 10.41 7.06
C MET A 90 -3.08 9.27 7.55
N GLY A 91 -1.79 9.52 7.73
CA GLY A 91 -0.79 8.56 8.17
C GLY A 91 -0.05 9.05 9.41
N GLY A 92 1.22 8.67 9.56
CA GLY A 92 2.13 9.30 10.53
C GLY A 92 1.90 8.95 12.01
N GLY A 93 1.23 7.84 12.33
CA GLY A 93 1.28 7.26 13.66
C GLY A 93 2.66 6.64 13.97
N PHE A 94 2.86 6.23 15.23
CA PHE A 94 4.12 5.68 15.73
C PHE A 94 4.33 4.21 15.34
N ILE A 95 3.25 3.50 15.00
CA ILE A 95 3.23 2.07 14.64
C ILE A 95 2.55 1.92 13.26
N SER A 96 1.37 2.52 13.11
CA SER A 96 0.42 2.42 11.99
C SER A 96 -0.08 3.82 11.57
N GLY A 97 -0.68 3.96 10.39
CA GLY A 97 -1.18 5.25 9.88
C GLY A 97 -2.53 5.65 10.49
N ALA A 98 -2.84 6.95 10.66
CA ALA A 98 -4.10 7.39 11.29
C ALA A 98 -5.37 6.85 10.61
N LEU A 99 -5.36 6.67 9.29
CA LEU A 99 -6.46 6.06 8.54
C LEU A 99 -6.53 4.54 8.75
N GLU A 100 -5.38 3.88 8.80
CA GLU A 100 -5.27 2.45 9.10
C GLU A 100 -5.79 2.17 10.51
N ASP A 101 -5.26 2.88 11.51
CA ASP A 101 -5.73 2.88 12.91
C ASP A 101 -7.25 3.07 12.99
N TRP A 102 -7.79 4.03 12.24
CA TRP A 102 -9.22 4.26 12.26
C TRP A 102 -10.01 3.07 11.70
N VAL A 103 -9.55 2.44 10.61
CA VAL A 103 -10.22 1.23 10.09
C VAL A 103 -10.08 0.09 11.09
N GLU A 104 -8.93 -0.03 11.77
CA GLU A 104 -8.71 -1.05 12.77
C GLU A 104 -9.53 -0.85 14.05
N GLU A 105 -9.60 0.35 14.59
CA GLU A 105 -10.26 0.60 15.86
C GLU A 105 -11.78 0.80 15.69
N SER A 106 -12.24 1.15 14.49
CA SER A 106 -13.66 1.37 14.26
C SER A 106 -14.46 0.06 14.32
N ASP A 107 -15.57 0.08 15.05
CA ASP A 107 -16.66 -0.90 14.95
C ASP A 107 -17.45 -0.76 13.63
N SER A 108 -16.82 -0.24 12.59
CA SER A 108 -17.40 0.06 11.28
C SER A 108 -17.93 -1.18 10.55
N GLY A 109 -17.52 -2.38 10.98
CA GLY A 109 -17.84 -3.65 10.32
C GLY A 109 -17.19 -3.80 8.95
N VAL A 110 -16.25 -2.92 8.59
CA VAL A 110 -15.56 -2.91 7.31
C VAL A 110 -14.61 -4.09 7.17
N LYS A 111 -13.94 -4.43 8.27
CA LYS A 111 -13.00 -5.54 8.39
C LYS A 111 -13.67 -6.81 8.90
N ILE A 112 -13.17 -7.96 8.48
CA ILE A 112 -13.49 -9.23 9.15
C ILE A 112 -12.27 -9.59 9.99
N PRO A 113 -12.42 -9.73 11.33
CA PRO A 113 -11.31 -10.09 12.20
C PRO A 113 -10.64 -11.39 11.76
N SER A 114 -9.32 -11.45 11.87
CA SER A 114 -8.53 -12.67 11.67
C SER A 114 -9.01 -13.79 12.60
N LEU A 115 -8.96 -15.04 12.15
CA LEU A 115 -9.37 -16.19 12.95
C LEU A 115 -8.36 -16.40 14.09
N LYS A 116 -8.80 -16.26 15.35
CA LYS A 116 -7.91 -16.46 16.51
C LYS A 116 -7.36 -17.89 16.54
N GLY A 117 -6.04 -18.03 16.33
CA GLY A 117 -5.30 -19.28 16.50
C GLY A 117 -5.29 -20.21 15.28
N ASP A 118 -5.94 -19.82 14.18
CA ASP A 118 -6.02 -20.57 12.91
C ASP A 118 -5.59 -19.69 11.70
N ASP A 119 -4.77 -18.68 11.93
CA ASP A 119 -4.18 -17.89 10.85
C ASP A 119 -2.86 -18.51 10.35
N ILE A 120 -2.50 -18.23 9.10
CA ILE A 120 -1.28 -18.79 8.47
C ILE A 120 0.02 -18.24 9.07
N TYR A 121 -0.08 -17.27 9.98
CA TYR A 121 1.02 -16.58 10.64
C TYR A 121 1.23 -17.05 12.09
N SER A 122 0.47 -18.05 12.53
CA SER A 122 0.39 -18.53 13.93
C SER A 122 1.70 -19.05 14.54
N VAL A 123 2.77 -19.10 13.74
CA VAL A 123 4.14 -19.40 14.18
C VAL A 123 4.84 -18.21 14.85
N PHE A 124 4.29 -17.00 14.69
CA PHE A 124 4.78 -15.79 15.34
C PHE A 124 3.79 -15.31 16.41
N HIS A 125 4.29 -14.71 17.51
CA HIS A 125 3.48 -14.20 18.63
C HIS A 125 2.60 -12.97 18.28
N TRP A 126 2.36 -12.71 17.01
CA TRP A 126 1.77 -11.46 16.50
C TRP A 126 0.50 -11.80 15.69
N ASN A 127 -0.59 -11.09 15.95
CA ASN A 127 -1.82 -11.27 15.17
C ASN A 127 -1.69 -10.53 13.83
N PRO A 128 -2.01 -11.18 12.70
CA PRO A 128 -2.01 -10.52 11.41
C PRO A 128 -3.12 -9.47 11.33
N GLU A 129 -2.85 -8.41 10.58
CA GLU A 129 -3.84 -7.36 10.35
C GLU A 129 -5.07 -7.90 9.60
N PRO A 130 -6.28 -7.46 9.97
CA PRO A 130 -7.50 -8.00 9.42
C PRO A 130 -7.73 -7.50 7.98
N PRO A 131 -8.13 -8.37 7.06
CA PRO A 131 -8.51 -7.95 5.71
C PRO A 131 -9.91 -7.33 5.66
N MET A 132 -10.15 -6.57 4.60
CA MET A 132 -11.43 -5.99 4.24
C MET A 132 -11.77 -6.23 2.76
N ASN A 133 -13.04 -6.12 2.41
CA ASN A 133 -13.46 -6.10 1.00
C ASN A 133 -13.65 -4.65 0.56
N LEU A 134 -12.68 -4.14 -0.18
CA LEU A 134 -12.67 -2.77 -0.67
C LEU A 134 -12.84 -2.77 -2.18
N ALA A 135 -14.00 -2.29 -2.63
CA ALA A 135 -14.38 -2.24 -4.05
C ALA A 135 -14.38 -3.61 -4.78
N GLY A 136 -14.59 -4.71 -4.06
CA GLY A 136 -14.60 -6.07 -4.63
C GLY A 136 -13.24 -6.77 -4.59
N HIS A 137 -12.25 -6.17 -3.93
CA HIS A 137 -10.92 -6.71 -3.73
C HIS A 137 -10.70 -6.97 -2.24
N VAL A 138 -10.10 -8.11 -1.91
CA VAL A 138 -9.68 -8.42 -0.54
C VAL A 138 -8.36 -7.71 -0.32
N VAL A 139 -8.32 -6.78 0.63
CA VAL A 139 -7.18 -5.88 0.87
C VAL A 139 -6.94 -5.83 2.38
N GLY A 140 -5.70 -5.92 2.82
CA GLY A 140 -5.32 -5.71 4.22
C GLY A 140 -5.51 -4.26 4.65
N THR A 141 -5.74 -4.03 5.94
CA THR A 141 -5.80 -2.67 6.49
C THR A 141 -4.48 -1.93 6.35
N ASP A 142 -3.36 -2.61 6.58
CA ASP A 142 -1.97 -2.17 6.37
C ASP A 142 -1.72 -1.53 5.01
N LYS A 143 -2.42 -1.99 3.96
CA LYS A 143 -2.29 -1.41 2.62
C LYS A 143 -2.73 0.06 2.57
N LEU A 144 -3.54 0.51 3.52
CA LEU A 144 -3.91 1.92 3.68
C LEU A 144 -2.73 2.75 4.17
N GLY A 145 -1.98 2.27 5.18
CA GLY A 145 -0.74 2.90 5.63
C GLY A 145 0.30 2.96 4.52
N HIS A 146 0.54 1.83 3.85
CA HIS A 146 1.44 1.76 2.68
C HIS A 146 1.08 2.76 1.57
N PHE A 147 -0.21 2.88 1.27
CA PHE A 147 -0.69 3.84 0.28
C PHE A 147 -0.43 5.29 0.68
N ILE A 148 -0.55 5.62 1.96
CA ILE A 148 -0.39 7.00 2.44
C ILE A 148 1.07 7.34 2.75
N ASP A 149 1.73 6.56 3.61
CA ASP A 149 3.04 6.90 4.13
C ASP A 149 4.16 6.52 3.15
N GLN A 150 4.27 5.25 2.79
CA GLN A 150 5.26 4.76 1.83
C GLN A 150 4.97 5.28 0.42
N GLY A 151 3.69 5.47 0.07
CA GLY A 151 3.28 6.17 -1.14
C GLY A 151 3.78 7.62 -1.21
N PHE A 152 3.71 8.36 -0.09
CA PHE A 152 4.29 9.71 -0.01
C PHE A 152 5.82 9.68 -0.09
N GLU A 153 6.47 8.66 0.48
CA GLU A 153 7.91 8.49 0.35
C GLU A 153 8.32 8.29 -1.12
N LEU A 154 7.66 7.38 -1.84
CA LEU A 154 7.93 7.17 -3.27
C LEU A 154 7.67 8.44 -4.07
N PHE A 155 6.58 9.17 -3.76
CA PHE A 155 6.31 10.47 -4.35
C PHE A 155 7.42 11.48 -4.08
N SER A 156 7.92 11.55 -2.86
CA SER A 156 8.99 12.47 -2.48
C SER A 156 10.26 12.18 -3.26
N LYS A 157 10.67 10.92 -3.32
CA LYS A 157 11.84 10.48 -4.10
C LYS A 157 11.67 10.75 -5.60
N TYR A 158 10.50 10.45 -6.15
CA TYR A 158 10.24 10.61 -7.58
C TYR A 158 10.10 12.09 -7.97
N LYS A 159 9.23 12.84 -7.29
CA LYS A 159 8.82 14.18 -7.71
C LYS A 159 9.64 15.30 -7.09
N LEU A 160 10.02 15.16 -5.82
CA LEU A 160 10.72 16.23 -5.07
C LEU A 160 12.23 16.09 -5.21
N GLU A 161 12.75 14.87 -5.11
CA GLU A 161 14.18 14.56 -5.28
C GLU A 161 14.57 14.30 -6.75
N ARG A 162 13.58 14.11 -7.64
CA ARG A 162 13.75 13.90 -9.09
C ARG A 162 14.51 12.63 -9.46
N ASN A 163 14.33 11.56 -8.69
CA ASN A 163 14.89 10.24 -9.01
C ASN A 163 14.13 9.58 -10.17
N ASP A 164 14.80 8.70 -10.93
CA ASP A 164 14.14 7.90 -11.97
C ASP A 164 13.13 6.94 -11.34
N ILE A 165 11.98 6.74 -11.99
CA ILE A 165 10.92 5.89 -11.46
C ILE A 165 11.40 4.45 -11.18
N LYS A 166 12.33 3.91 -11.97
CA LYS A 166 12.85 2.56 -11.74
C LYS A 166 13.68 2.50 -10.47
N ASP A 167 14.42 3.55 -10.16
CA ASP A 167 15.23 3.60 -8.94
C ASP A 167 14.34 3.79 -7.71
N VAL A 168 13.26 4.57 -7.82
CA VAL A 168 12.22 4.69 -6.79
C VAL A 168 11.52 3.35 -6.53
N LEU A 169 11.20 2.59 -7.57
CA LEU A 169 10.56 1.28 -7.43
C LEU A 169 11.52 0.21 -6.90
N LYS A 170 12.80 0.24 -7.31
CA LYS A 170 13.84 -0.60 -6.70
C LYS A 170 14.05 -0.27 -5.22
N TYR A 171 13.97 1.01 -4.87
CA TYR A 171 13.98 1.43 -3.48
C TYR A 171 12.80 0.79 -2.72
N SER A 172 11.57 0.89 -3.24
CA SER A 172 10.41 0.22 -2.64
C SER A 172 10.59 -1.30 -2.52
N GLU A 173 11.13 -1.98 -3.52
CA GLU A 173 11.42 -3.42 -3.41
C GLU A 173 12.47 -3.71 -2.34
N SER A 174 13.50 -2.86 -2.23
CA SER A 174 14.56 -3.03 -1.25
C SER A 174 14.10 -2.83 0.19
N THR A 175 13.06 -2.01 0.45
CA THR A 175 12.49 -1.86 1.79
C THR A 175 11.71 -3.09 2.24
N GLU A 176 11.15 -3.85 1.30
CA GLU A 176 10.52 -5.15 1.55
C GLU A 176 11.55 -6.30 1.61
N GLU A 177 12.63 -6.24 0.82
CA GLU A 177 13.60 -7.34 0.72
C GLU A 177 14.91 -7.11 1.48
N THR A 178 15.73 -6.16 1.02
CA THR A 178 17.18 -6.10 1.33
C THR A 178 17.46 -5.31 2.60
N PHE A 179 16.83 -4.14 2.73
CA PHE A 179 16.76 -3.43 4.00
C PHE A 179 15.70 -4.05 4.89
N GLY A 180 14.71 -4.70 4.27
CA GLY A 180 13.67 -5.53 4.86
C GLY A 180 12.93 -4.88 6.03
N MET A 181 13.02 -3.56 6.23
CA MET A 181 12.48 -2.86 7.39
C MET A 181 10.96 -3.00 7.54
N TYR A 182 10.27 -3.33 6.44
CA TYR A 182 8.81 -3.48 6.38
C TYR A 182 8.35 -4.89 5.98
N GLY A 183 9.29 -5.77 5.62
CA GLY A 183 8.95 -7.10 5.08
C GLY A 183 9.82 -8.22 5.63
N LEU A 184 10.85 -8.60 4.88
CA LEU A 184 11.64 -9.81 5.17
C LEU A 184 12.36 -9.80 6.52
N LEU A 185 12.78 -8.65 7.06
CA LEU A 185 13.45 -8.62 8.37
C LEU A 185 12.50 -8.76 9.56
N PRO A 186 11.41 -7.97 9.70
CA PRO A 186 10.53 -8.05 10.86
C PRO A 186 9.58 -9.24 10.77
N ALA A 187 9.02 -9.53 9.60
CA ALA A 187 7.94 -10.50 9.41
C ALA A 187 8.38 -11.74 8.62
N GLY A 188 9.49 -11.67 7.89
CA GLY A 188 9.90 -12.76 6.99
C GLY A 188 9.02 -12.89 5.76
N ILE A 189 8.36 -11.81 5.35
CA ILE A 189 7.42 -11.81 4.23
C ILE A 189 7.73 -10.61 3.35
N LYS A 190 7.76 -10.80 2.03
CA LYS A 190 7.78 -9.73 1.04
C LYS A 190 6.39 -9.69 0.43
N SER A 191 5.61 -8.67 0.75
CA SER A 191 4.32 -8.46 0.14
C SER A 191 4.43 -7.74 -1.20
N TYR A 192 3.92 -8.37 -2.26
CA TYR A 192 3.68 -7.65 -3.52
C TYR A 192 2.44 -6.75 -3.44
N GLY A 193 1.54 -7.01 -2.49
CA GLY A 193 0.43 -6.13 -2.14
C GLY A 193 0.90 -4.78 -1.62
N ASP A 194 1.93 -4.76 -0.78
CA ASP A 194 2.55 -3.53 -0.26
C ASP A 194 3.26 -2.73 -1.33
N LEU A 195 4.05 -3.39 -2.17
CA LEU A 195 4.67 -2.75 -3.33
C LEU A 195 3.63 -2.13 -4.26
N ALA A 196 2.51 -2.82 -4.47
CA ALA A 196 1.39 -2.27 -5.21
C ALA A 196 0.76 -1.06 -4.49
N ALA A 197 0.48 -1.16 -3.18
CA ALA A 197 -0.10 -0.08 -2.40
C ALA A 197 0.78 1.18 -2.41
N ASN A 198 2.09 1.06 -2.17
CA ASN A 198 3.08 2.13 -2.28
C ASN A 198 3.01 2.82 -3.65
N PHE A 199 2.95 2.02 -4.72
CA PHE A 199 2.88 2.53 -6.09
C PHE A 199 1.57 3.26 -6.39
N LYS A 200 0.43 2.77 -5.88
CA LYS A 200 -0.85 3.48 -5.99
C LYS A 200 -0.85 4.78 -5.19
N GLY A 201 -0.20 4.78 -4.02
CA GLY A 201 0.02 5.97 -3.20
C GLY A 201 0.81 7.05 -3.93
N LEU A 202 1.91 6.67 -4.60
CA LEU A 202 2.66 7.56 -5.50
C LEU A 202 1.73 8.24 -6.53
N HIS A 203 0.85 7.47 -7.18
CA HIS A 203 -0.09 8.03 -8.15
C HIS A 203 -1.10 9.00 -7.50
N PHE A 204 -1.58 8.69 -6.30
CA PHE A 204 -2.46 9.58 -5.55
C PHE A 204 -1.78 10.93 -5.29
N TYR A 205 -0.55 10.93 -4.79
CA TYR A 205 0.19 12.17 -4.56
C TYR A 205 0.50 12.93 -5.86
N LEU A 206 0.82 12.23 -6.97
CA LEU A 206 0.95 12.88 -8.28
C LEU A 206 -0.35 13.56 -8.77
N ASN A 207 -1.50 13.02 -8.36
CA ASN A 207 -2.83 13.55 -8.67
C ASN A 207 -3.36 14.52 -7.61
N LEU A 208 -2.64 14.73 -6.50
CA LEU A 208 -3.16 15.54 -5.39
C LEU A 208 -3.28 17.02 -5.79
N LEU A 209 -2.23 17.59 -6.42
CA LEU A 209 -2.24 18.99 -6.88
C LEU A 209 -2.10 19.15 -8.40
N SER A 210 -1.83 18.07 -9.12
CA SER A 210 -1.47 18.12 -10.54
C SER A 210 -2.35 17.23 -11.40
N GLY A 211 -2.39 17.54 -12.70
CA GLY A 211 -3.17 16.79 -13.69
C GLY A 211 -4.44 17.49 -14.16
N LYS A 212 -5.22 16.78 -14.97
CA LYS A 212 -6.48 17.31 -15.53
C LYS A 212 -7.55 17.50 -14.44
N ASP A 213 -7.56 16.61 -13.46
CA ASP A 213 -8.58 16.58 -12.41
C ASP A 213 -7.96 16.28 -11.03
N PRO A 214 -7.19 17.25 -10.49
CA PRO A 214 -6.49 17.07 -9.22
C PRO A 214 -7.47 17.05 -8.05
N HIS A 215 -7.09 16.32 -6.99
CA HIS A 215 -7.88 16.24 -5.77
C HIS A 215 -8.02 17.60 -5.08
N ILE A 216 -6.97 18.40 -5.03
CA ILE A 216 -6.92 19.70 -4.36
C ILE A 216 -6.60 20.79 -5.39
N LYS A 217 -7.37 21.89 -5.35
CA LYS A 217 -7.13 23.08 -6.20
C LYS A 217 -6.98 24.33 -5.35
N CYS A 218 -6.17 25.27 -5.83
CA CYS A 218 -6.03 26.59 -5.25
C CYS A 218 -7.10 27.52 -5.82
N ASN A 219 -7.92 28.12 -4.96
CA ASN A 219 -8.79 29.22 -5.36
C ASN A 219 -8.02 30.54 -5.26
N ILE A 220 -7.52 31.02 -6.40
CA ILE A 220 -6.68 32.22 -6.50
C ILE A 220 -7.40 33.48 -5.99
N LYS A 221 -8.74 33.53 -5.97
CA LYS A 221 -9.48 34.71 -5.51
C LYS A 221 -9.39 34.90 -4.00
N ASN A 222 -9.36 33.80 -3.24
CA ASN A 222 -9.32 33.85 -1.77
C ASN A 222 -8.03 33.26 -1.17
N GLY A 223 -7.13 32.76 -2.01
CA GLY A 223 -5.85 32.18 -1.63
C GLY A 223 -5.94 30.90 -0.81
N ARG A 224 -7.06 30.16 -0.94
CA ARG A 224 -7.30 28.93 -0.16
C ARG A 224 -7.32 27.70 -1.06
N TYR A 225 -6.73 26.62 -0.56
CA TYR A 225 -6.97 25.31 -1.14
C TYR A 225 -8.41 24.86 -0.84
N TYR A 226 -8.97 24.05 -1.73
CA TYR A 226 -10.24 23.34 -1.53
C TYR A 226 -10.18 21.95 -2.17
N LEU A 227 -10.97 21.02 -1.62
CA LEU A 227 -11.14 19.68 -2.19
C LEU A 227 -11.96 19.80 -3.48
N ALA A 228 -11.30 19.67 -4.61
CA ALA A 228 -11.91 19.80 -5.94
C ALA A 228 -12.45 18.47 -6.46
N LYS A 229 -11.77 17.37 -6.14
CA LYS A 229 -12.18 16.01 -6.46
C LYS A 229 -11.99 15.13 -5.24
N PRO A 230 -13.06 14.55 -4.68
CA PRO A 230 -12.94 13.62 -3.57
C PRO A 230 -12.06 12.41 -3.93
N LEU A 231 -11.31 11.90 -2.97
CA LEU A 231 -10.69 10.59 -3.04
C LEU A 231 -11.79 9.52 -3.11
N ASN A 232 -11.60 8.57 -4.00
CA ASN A 232 -12.42 7.39 -4.12
C ASN A 232 -11.48 6.20 -4.24
N TRP A 233 -11.40 5.37 -3.21
CA TRP A 233 -10.45 4.25 -3.12
C TRP A 233 -10.54 3.28 -4.30
N ALA A 234 -11.72 3.14 -4.89
CA ALA A 234 -11.91 2.29 -6.05
C ALA A 234 -11.24 2.82 -7.34
N ASP A 235 -10.77 4.07 -7.37
CA ASP A 235 -9.89 4.60 -8.43
C ASP A 235 -8.45 4.04 -8.35
N TYR A 236 -8.04 3.63 -7.16
CA TYR A 236 -6.66 3.26 -6.82
C TYR A 236 -6.49 1.77 -6.51
N ILE A 237 -7.56 1.08 -6.14
CA ILE A 237 -7.52 -0.34 -5.79
C ILE A 237 -7.80 -1.22 -7.01
N ASP A 238 -7.01 -2.28 -7.13
CA ASP A 238 -7.29 -3.40 -8.00
C ASP A 238 -6.68 -4.69 -7.42
N ALA A 239 -6.71 -5.77 -8.18
CA ALA A 239 -6.24 -7.08 -7.71
C ALA A 239 -4.74 -7.16 -7.41
N SER A 240 -3.93 -6.11 -7.67
CA SER A 240 -2.54 -6.10 -7.26
C SER A 240 -2.37 -5.89 -5.75
N LEU A 241 -3.37 -5.36 -5.05
CA LEU A 241 -3.33 -5.18 -3.59
C LEU A 241 -3.88 -6.41 -2.83
N ASP A 242 -4.47 -7.35 -3.56
CA ASP A 242 -5.07 -8.55 -3.02
C ASP A 242 -4.02 -9.67 -2.99
N GLU A 243 -3.44 -9.97 -1.84
CA GLU A 243 -2.33 -10.95 -1.73
C GLU A 243 -2.80 -12.39 -1.93
N GLY A 244 -4.11 -12.67 -1.89
CA GLY A 244 -4.66 -13.92 -2.37
C GLY A 244 -4.62 -14.04 -3.90
N VAL A 245 -4.38 -12.95 -4.62
CA VAL A 245 -4.14 -12.93 -6.07
C VAL A 245 -2.67 -12.64 -6.38
N ASN A 246 -2.14 -11.58 -5.80
CA ASN A 246 -0.79 -11.07 -5.95
C ASN A 246 0.14 -11.59 -4.84
N CYS A 247 0.40 -12.89 -4.86
CA CYS A 247 0.98 -13.64 -3.74
C CYS A 247 2.25 -13.03 -3.14
N SER A 248 2.30 -12.92 -1.82
CA SER A 248 3.50 -12.62 -1.04
C SER A 248 4.56 -13.74 -1.16
N LEU A 249 5.81 -13.38 -0.89
CA LEU A 249 6.94 -14.31 -0.75
C LEU A 249 7.28 -14.45 0.74
N PHE A 250 7.35 -15.68 1.23
CA PHE A 250 7.67 -15.98 2.63
C PHE A 250 9.17 -16.33 2.78
N HIS A 251 9.76 -16.21 3.96
CA HIS A 251 11.20 -16.40 4.18
C HIS A 251 11.55 -17.08 5.50
N SER A 252 10.93 -16.70 6.62
CA SER A 252 11.31 -17.19 7.97
C SER A 252 10.22 -17.92 8.74
N MET A 253 9.05 -18.16 8.15
CA MET A 253 8.00 -18.96 8.78
C MET A 253 8.30 -20.48 8.62
N GLU A 254 8.00 -21.29 9.65
CA GLU A 254 8.13 -22.76 9.62
C GLU A 254 7.23 -23.45 8.56
N GLY A 255 6.49 -22.67 7.77
CA GLY A 255 6.28 -22.94 6.35
C GLY A 255 6.32 -21.66 5.50
N PRO A 256 6.65 -21.69 4.19
CA PRO A 256 7.25 -22.76 3.41
C PRO A 256 8.49 -22.30 2.61
N VAL A 257 9.31 -21.41 3.16
CA VAL A 257 10.61 -21.09 2.56
C VAL A 257 11.68 -21.59 3.48
N THR A 258 12.28 -22.70 3.07
CA THR A 258 13.40 -23.27 3.82
C THR A 258 14.60 -22.32 3.74
N PRO A 259 15.48 -22.27 4.74
CA PRO A 259 16.74 -21.53 4.66
C PRO A 259 17.61 -21.89 3.44
N ALA A 260 17.38 -23.06 2.82
CA ALA A 260 18.02 -23.45 1.56
C ALA A 260 17.44 -22.70 0.35
N LEU A 261 16.13 -22.52 0.30
CA LEU A 261 15.40 -21.76 -0.72
C LEU A 261 15.81 -20.28 -0.69
N GLU A 262 15.93 -19.73 0.51
CA GLU A 262 16.42 -18.38 0.81
C GLU A 262 17.81 -18.14 0.21
N ARG A 263 18.78 -19.02 0.52
CA ARG A 263 20.17 -18.89 0.03
C ARG A 263 20.26 -18.97 -1.50
N MET A 264 19.36 -19.74 -2.13
CA MET A 264 19.30 -19.85 -3.59
C MET A 264 18.68 -18.62 -4.25
N TYR A 265 17.66 -18.01 -3.62
CA TYR A 265 17.04 -16.77 -4.11
C TYR A 265 17.99 -15.58 -4.00
N LEU A 266 18.60 -15.35 -2.84
CA LEU A 266 19.50 -14.22 -2.59
C LEU A 266 20.72 -14.22 -3.53
N LYS A 267 21.34 -15.40 -3.72
CA LYS A 267 22.50 -15.57 -4.61
C LYS A 267 22.17 -15.34 -6.09
N LYS A 268 20.96 -15.68 -6.54
CA LYS A 268 20.54 -15.50 -7.94
C LYS A 268 19.95 -14.09 -8.18
N SER A 269 19.28 -13.50 -7.19
CA SER A 269 18.73 -12.14 -7.25
C SER A 269 19.83 -11.08 -7.52
N SER A 270 20.99 -11.19 -6.86
CA SER A 270 22.13 -10.30 -7.09
C SER A 270 22.67 -10.34 -8.52
N ASP A 271 22.69 -11.51 -9.15
CA ASP A 271 23.16 -11.70 -10.53
C ASP A 271 22.14 -11.18 -11.55
N ILE A 272 20.85 -11.21 -11.19
CA ILE A 272 19.70 -10.96 -12.06
C ILE A 272 19.36 -9.46 -12.19
N ASN A 273 19.63 -8.65 -11.16
CA ASN A 273 19.44 -7.19 -11.17
C ASN A 273 20.26 -6.44 -12.25
N SER A 274 21.23 -7.11 -12.87
CA SER A 274 22.10 -6.53 -13.89
C SER A 274 21.59 -6.65 -15.34
N GLN A 275 20.55 -7.45 -15.65
CA GLN A 275 20.27 -7.86 -17.04
C GLN A 275 18.85 -7.66 -17.61
N GLY A 276 17.86 -7.16 -16.86
CA GLY A 276 16.61 -6.51 -17.34
C GLY A 276 15.62 -7.24 -18.31
N LYS A 277 16.03 -8.23 -19.09
CA LYS A 277 15.20 -8.99 -20.06
C LYS A 277 15.35 -10.51 -19.90
N SER A 278 16.51 -10.99 -19.42
CA SER A 278 16.77 -12.39 -19.03
C SER A 278 15.99 -12.83 -17.77
N PHE A 279 15.58 -11.83 -16.98
CA PHE A 279 14.86 -11.92 -15.69
C PHE A 279 13.75 -12.99 -15.66
N ARG A 280 12.80 -12.95 -16.61
CA ARG A 280 11.57 -13.76 -16.51
C ARG A 280 11.68 -15.20 -16.99
N LYS A 281 12.53 -15.46 -17.99
CA LYS A 281 12.78 -16.84 -18.46
C LYS A 281 13.52 -17.64 -17.38
N ASN A 282 14.36 -16.95 -16.61
CA ASN A 282 15.08 -17.52 -15.48
C ASN A 282 14.22 -17.60 -14.22
N LEU A 283 13.31 -16.66 -13.97
CA LEU A 283 12.37 -16.74 -12.84
C LEU A 283 11.39 -17.90 -12.97
N LYS A 284 10.83 -18.13 -14.16
CA LYS A 284 9.98 -19.31 -14.41
C LYS A 284 10.74 -20.60 -14.14
N LYS A 285 11.95 -20.74 -14.71
CA LYS A 285 12.80 -21.91 -14.52
C LYS A 285 13.20 -22.10 -13.06
N LEU A 286 13.58 -21.02 -12.38
CA LEU A 286 13.94 -21.04 -10.96
C LEU A 286 12.75 -21.45 -10.09
N TYR A 287 11.58 -20.88 -10.35
CA TYR A 287 10.35 -21.17 -9.65
C TYR A 287 9.90 -22.62 -9.89
N GLU A 288 9.92 -23.11 -11.13
CA GLU A 288 9.60 -24.49 -11.49
C GLU A 288 10.61 -25.49 -10.91
N GLU A 289 11.92 -25.21 -10.97
CA GLU A 289 12.97 -26.02 -10.35
C GLU A 289 12.73 -26.14 -8.84
N ILE A 290 12.47 -25.02 -8.17
CA ILE A 290 12.22 -24.96 -6.74
C ILE A 290 10.91 -25.69 -6.38
N TYR A 291 9.80 -25.41 -7.04
CA TYR A 291 8.52 -26.06 -6.77
C TYR A 291 8.52 -27.54 -7.12
N SER A 292 9.37 -28.01 -8.03
CA SER A 292 9.42 -29.43 -8.42
C SER A 292 10.06 -30.34 -7.36
N LEU A 293 10.78 -29.78 -6.38
CA LEU A 293 11.53 -30.53 -5.37
C LEU A 293 10.60 -31.34 -4.43
N PRO A 294 10.93 -32.61 -4.11
CA PRO A 294 10.13 -33.49 -3.24
C PRO A 294 9.90 -32.94 -1.83
N GLU A 295 10.85 -32.20 -1.27
CA GLU A 295 10.76 -31.51 0.01
C GLU A 295 9.74 -30.35 0.02
N ASN A 296 9.35 -29.88 -1.18
CA ASN A 296 8.36 -28.81 -1.38
C ASN A 296 6.99 -29.40 -1.74
N LYS A 297 6.69 -30.62 -1.30
CA LYS A 297 5.40 -31.29 -1.56
C LYS A 297 4.25 -30.70 -0.73
N GLU A 298 4.54 -30.18 0.47
CA GLU A 298 3.55 -29.47 1.30
C GLU A 298 3.17 -28.10 0.73
N LEU A 299 4.11 -27.40 0.09
CA LEU A 299 3.86 -26.18 -0.72
C LEU A 299 2.80 -26.39 -1.81
N LYS A 300 2.77 -27.58 -2.42
CA LYS A 300 1.78 -27.95 -3.45
C LYS A 300 0.41 -28.30 -2.88
N LEU A 301 0.36 -28.74 -1.64
CA LEU A 301 -0.88 -29.19 -1.00
C LEU A 301 -1.68 -28.03 -0.41
N ASN A 302 -1.02 -26.92 -0.04
CA ASN A 302 -1.67 -25.86 0.72
C ASN A 302 -2.13 -24.62 -0.07
N ASN A 303 -1.98 -24.54 -1.42
CA ASN A 303 -2.61 -23.54 -2.32
C ASN A 303 -3.06 -22.20 -1.65
N PHE A 304 -2.13 -21.52 -0.96
CA PHE A 304 -2.48 -20.37 -0.11
C PHE A 304 -2.86 -19.13 -0.92
N CYS A 305 -2.27 -19.01 -2.11
CA CYS A 305 -2.64 -18.01 -3.09
C CYS A 305 -3.43 -18.71 -4.20
N PRO A 306 -4.76 -18.51 -4.31
CA PRO A 306 -5.55 -19.15 -5.37
C PRO A 306 -5.13 -18.78 -6.80
N VAL A 307 -4.26 -17.77 -6.97
CA VAL A 307 -3.71 -17.27 -8.25
C VAL A 307 -4.75 -17.31 -9.37
N GLU A 308 -5.68 -16.36 -9.34
CA GLU A 308 -6.75 -16.30 -10.32
C GLU A 308 -6.21 -15.79 -11.67
N SER A 309 -5.95 -16.70 -12.63
CA SER A 309 -5.32 -16.37 -13.92
C SER A 309 -5.90 -15.15 -14.64
N ARG A 310 -7.24 -14.99 -14.63
CA ARG A 310 -7.91 -13.82 -15.25
C ARG A 310 -7.57 -12.50 -14.54
N LYS A 311 -7.44 -12.52 -13.21
CA LYS A 311 -7.03 -11.34 -12.43
C LYS A 311 -5.54 -11.06 -12.62
N CYS A 312 -4.70 -12.09 -12.70
CA CYS A 312 -3.29 -11.94 -13.05
C CYS A 312 -3.13 -11.27 -14.43
N ASP A 313 -3.86 -11.72 -15.46
CA ASP A 313 -3.85 -11.07 -16.78
C ASP A 313 -4.21 -9.57 -16.71
N ALA A 314 -5.13 -9.18 -15.82
CA ALA A 314 -5.53 -7.79 -15.65
C ALA A 314 -4.44 -6.92 -15.00
N ILE A 315 -3.81 -7.41 -13.93
CA ILE A 315 -2.77 -6.65 -13.19
C ILE A 315 -1.44 -6.63 -13.95
N LEU A 316 -1.15 -7.65 -14.75
CA LEU A 316 0.00 -7.66 -15.65
C LEU A 316 -0.12 -6.63 -16.79
N GLY A 317 -1.30 -6.08 -17.04
CA GLY A 317 -1.46 -4.92 -17.91
C GLY A 317 -1.08 -3.58 -17.29
N LEU A 318 -0.73 -3.53 -16.00
CA LEU A 318 -0.37 -2.29 -15.32
C LEU A 318 1.02 -1.80 -15.76
N ASN A 319 1.18 -0.48 -15.82
CA ASN A 319 2.50 0.14 -15.93
C ASN A 319 3.35 -0.28 -14.71
N CYS A 320 4.62 -0.58 -14.95
CA CYS A 320 5.56 -1.00 -13.90
C CYS A 320 5.17 -2.29 -13.14
N ALA A 321 4.25 -3.13 -13.65
CA ALA A 321 3.86 -4.39 -13.01
C ALA A 321 5.03 -5.35 -12.71
N ALA A 322 6.20 -5.17 -13.36
CA ALA A 322 7.40 -5.94 -13.04
C ALA A 322 7.91 -5.74 -11.60
N TYR A 323 7.55 -4.63 -10.95
CA TYR A 323 7.98 -4.26 -9.60
C TYR A 323 6.89 -4.51 -8.54
N THR A 324 5.63 -4.66 -8.96
CA THR A 324 4.48 -4.70 -8.04
C THR A 324 3.65 -5.96 -8.17
N VAL A 325 3.96 -6.86 -9.11
CA VAL A 325 3.22 -8.11 -9.33
C VAL A 325 4.13 -9.32 -9.05
N SER A 326 3.59 -10.30 -8.35
CA SER A 326 4.29 -11.50 -7.93
C SER A 326 4.67 -12.39 -9.12
N PRO A 327 5.80 -13.09 -9.05
CA PRO A 327 6.19 -14.10 -10.04
C PRO A 327 5.10 -15.13 -10.35
N GLN A 328 4.30 -15.49 -9.34
CA GLN A 328 3.18 -16.42 -9.44
C GLN A 328 2.09 -15.95 -10.39
N CYS A 329 1.77 -14.65 -10.37
CA CYS A 329 0.83 -14.11 -11.33
C CYS A 329 1.44 -14.06 -12.74
N PHE A 330 2.74 -13.79 -12.86
CA PHE A 330 3.44 -13.87 -14.15
C PHE A 330 3.42 -15.28 -14.75
N THR A 331 3.56 -16.33 -13.93
CA THR A 331 3.57 -17.73 -14.42
C THR A 331 2.17 -18.24 -14.76
N SER A 332 1.14 -17.75 -14.05
CA SER A 332 -0.24 -18.21 -14.22
C SER A 332 -1.02 -17.45 -15.30
N SER A 333 -0.41 -16.39 -15.85
CA SER A 333 -0.96 -15.62 -16.95
C SER A 333 -0.86 -16.37 -18.27
N SER A 334 -1.95 -16.34 -19.04
CA SER A 334 -1.99 -16.92 -20.38
C SER A 334 -1.39 -15.98 -21.44
N SER A 335 -1.07 -14.74 -21.07
CA SER A 335 -0.72 -13.66 -22.01
C SER A 335 0.77 -13.31 -22.00
N THR A 336 1.41 -13.38 -23.17
CA THR A 336 2.75 -12.83 -23.37
C THR A 336 2.65 -11.32 -23.48
N ARG A 337 2.80 -10.60 -22.36
CA ARG A 337 2.81 -9.13 -22.37
C ARG A 337 4.24 -8.59 -22.39
N SER A 338 4.42 -7.48 -23.10
CA SER A 338 5.56 -6.59 -22.91
C SER A 338 5.15 -5.58 -21.86
N TYR A 339 6.04 -5.32 -20.89
CA TYR A 339 5.74 -4.48 -19.75
C TYR A 339 6.68 -3.30 -19.83
N SER A 340 6.14 -2.12 -19.98
CA SER A 340 6.89 -0.90 -19.81
C SER A 340 6.85 -0.51 -18.34
N CYS A 341 7.96 0.04 -17.86
CA CYS A 341 7.91 0.99 -16.77
C CYS A 341 8.42 2.31 -17.36
N SER A 342 7.46 3.09 -17.86
CA SER A 342 7.72 4.41 -18.43
C SER A 342 7.61 5.47 -17.34
N GLU A 343 8.12 6.67 -17.65
CA GLU A 343 7.94 7.87 -16.83
C GLU A 343 6.46 8.06 -16.45
N ILE A 344 6.24 8.44 -15.20
CA ILE A 344 4.91 8.62 -14.62
C ILE A 344 4.66 10.12 -14.51
N LEU A 345 3.82 10.65 -15.38
CA LEU A 345 3.58 12.08 -15.42
C LEU A 345 2.55 12.51 -14.36
N PRO A 346 2.59 13.77 -13.91
CA PRO A 346 1.51 14.34 -13.11
C PRO A 346 0.16 14.24 -13.83
N GLY A 347 -0.91 13.94 -13.10
CA GLY A 347 -2.22 13.68 -13.71
C GLY A 347 -2.37 12.27 -14.27
N TYR A 348 -1.80 11.28 -13.57
CA TYR A 348 -1.90 9.88 -13.92
C TYR A 348 -3.38 9.46 -14.06
N PRO A 349 -3.77 8.81 -15.16
CA PRO A 349 -5.17 8.40 -15.35
C PRO A 349 -5.56 7.34 -14.30
N VAL A 350 -6.52 7.69 -13.46
CA VAL A 350 -7.18 6.71 -12.60
C VAL A 350 -8.06 5.78 -13.42
N ARG A 351 -8.09 4.50 -13.05
CA ARG A 351 -8.80 3.46 -13.81
C ARG A 351 -10.32 3.65 -13.67
N LYS A 352 -11.06 3.34 -14.74
CA LYS A 352 -12.52 3.25 -14.66
C LYS A 352 -12.91 2.03 -13.82
N HIS A 353 -13.71 2.25 -12.79
CA HIS A 353 -14.18 1.20 -11.88
C HIS A 353 -15.71 1.22 -11.77
N LYS A 354 -16.27 0.14 -11.19
CA LYS A 354 -17.73 -0.07 -11.05
C LYS A 354 -18.42 1.03 -10.22
N TYR A 355 -17.73 1.54 -9.20
CA TYR A 355 -18.28 2.47 -8.20
C TYR A 355 -18.02 3.96 -8.48
N LYS A 356 -17.79 4.36 -9.73
CA LYS A 356 -17.38 5.73 -10.13
C LYS A 356 -18.34 6.87 -9.76
N SER A 357 -19.53 6.54 -9.26
CA SER A 357 -20.60 7.50 -8.94
C SER A 357 -20.54 8.01 -7.50
N TYR A 358 -19.49 7.69 -6.74
CA TYR A 358 -19.33 8.19 -5.39
C TYR A 358 -19.27 9.72 -5.39
N GLN A 359 -20.04 10.33 -4.48
CA GLN A 359 -20.02 11.76 -4.21
C GLN A 359 -19.83 11.94 -2.70
N TYR A 360 -18.76 12.64 -2.34
CA TYR A 360 -18.48 12.96 -0.94
C TYR A 360 -19.47 14.05 -0.47
N PRO A 361 -20.19 13.82 0.65
CA PRO A 361 -21.15 14.78 1.19
C PRO A 361 -20.40 15.96 1.84
N SER A 362 -19.93 16.93 1.05
CA SER A 362 -19.28 18.13 1.61
C SER A 362 -20.33 19.02 2.31
N GLY A 363 -20.40 18.97 3.64
CA GLY A 363 -21.25 19.83 4.44
C GLY A 363 -21.30 19.39 5.90
N ALA A 364 -20.75 20.21 6.81
CA ALA A 364 -20.72 20.09 8.27
C ALA A 364 -21.37 18.80 8.85
N VAL A 365 -20.72 17.66 8.64
CA VAL A 365 -21.03 16.47 9.41
C VAL A 365 -20.55 16.79 10.82
N LYS A 366 -21.47 16.81 11.78
CA LYS A 366 -21.14 16.93 13.20
C LYS A 366 -20.08 15.87 13.47
N VAL A 367 -18.90 16.30 13.93
CA VAL A 367 -17.95 15.45 14.62
C VAL A 367 -18.75 14.54 15.55
N ILE A 368 -18.84 13.26 15.22
CA ILE A 368 -19.37 12.27 16.15
C ILE A 368 -18.32 12.20 17.24
N LYS A 369 -18.52 12.99 18.30
CA LYS A 369 -17.85 12.73 19.56
C LYS A 369 -18.37 11.37 20.01
N HIS A 370 -17.50 10.36 19.92
CA HIS A 370 -17.68 9.13 20.68
C HIS A 370 -17.65 9.51 22.16
N ASP A 371 -18.82 9.78 22.74
CA ASP A 371 -19.00 9.57 24.18
C ASP A 371 -19.11 8.05 24.34
N GLY A 372 -17.98 7.44 24.69
CA GLY A 372 -17.91 6.06 25.07
C GLY A 372 -18.67 5.83 26.37
N THR A 373 -19.98 5.65 26.29
CA THR A 373 -20.80 4.95 27.28
C THR A 373 -22.20 4.78 26.71
N GLU A 374 -22.48 3.64 26.07
CA GLU A 374 -23.74 2.93 26.33
C GLU A 374 -23.61 1.47 25.90
N ALA A 375 -23.56 0.64 26.93
CA ALA A 375 -23.48 -0.81 26.82
C ALA A 375 -24.74 -1.37 26.16
N LEU A 376 -24.52 -2.32 25.26
CA LEU A 376 -25.51 -3.27 24.76
C LEU A 376 -26.30 -3.87 25.93
N LYS A 377 -27.58 -3.48 26.04
CA LYS A 377 -28.64 -4.27 26.66
C LYS A 377 -29.72 -4.50 25.61
N ASN A 378 -29.65 -5.65 24.95
CA ASN A 378 -30.70 -6.66 24.84
C ASN A 378 -30.34 -7.69 23.77
#